data_AF-A0A392RH53-F1
#
_entry.id   AF-A0A392RH53-F1
#
_cell.length_a   1.000
_cell.length_b   1.000
_cell.length_c   1.000
_cell.angle_alpha   90.00
_cell.angle_beta   90.00
_cell.angle_gamma   90.00
#
_symmetry.space_group_name_H-M   'P 1'
#
loop_
_entity.id
_entity.type
_entity.pdbx_description
1 polymer ?
#
loop_
_entity_poly.entity_id
_entity_poly.type
_entity_poly.pdbx_seq_one_letter_code
_entity_poly.pdbx_strand_id
1 'polypeptide(L)' 'MDPVLDASSPYFVHSSDGPNSVSVKPVLTGSNYHTWARSMRRALDGKMKFEFVDGTFPVVTDQFDPSYRAWNR' A
#
# COMPACT_ATOMS: atom_id res chain seq x y z
N MET A 1 -20.99 1.98 6.35
CA MET A 1 -19.89 1.32 7.05
C MET A 1 -18.64 2.13 6.75
N ASP A 2 -17.90 2.54 7.77
CA ASP A 2 -16.66 3.29 7.55
C ASP A 2 -15.63 2.36 6.90
N PRO A 3 -15.10 2.67 5.70
CA PRO A 3 -14.20 1.78 4.95
C PRO A 3 -12.86 1.56 5.67
N VAL A 4 -12.60 2.27 6.77
CA VAL A 4 -11.40 2.11 7.60
C VAL A 4 -11.58 1.04 8.69
N LEU A 5 -12.82 0.65 8.99
CA LEU A 5 -13.14 -0.35 10.01
C LEU A 5 -13.35 -1.76 9.43
N ASP A 6 -13.55 -1.85 8.12
CA ASP A 6 -13.70 -3.11 7.41
C ASP A 6 -12.32 -3.68 7.03
N ALA A 7 -11.95 -4.83 7.59
CA ALA A 7 -10.68 -5.50 7.31
C ALA A 7 -10.52 -5.96 5.85
N SER A 8 -11.63 -6.08 5.10
CA SER A 8 -11.62 -6.40 3.67
C SER A 8 -11.46 -5.17 2.78
N SER A 9 -11.58 -3.97 3.33
CA SER A 9 -11.41 -2.74 2.59
C SER A 9 -9.93 -2.50 2.24
N PRO A 10 -9.61 -2.03 1.02
CA PRO A 10 -8.26 -1.60 0.67
C PRO A 10 -7.78 -0.44 1.56
N TYR A 11 -8.74 0.33 2.08
CA TYR A 11 -8.52 1.40 3.05
C TYR A 11 -8.48 0.89 4.50
N PHE A 12 -8.23 -0.37 4.78
CA PHE A 12 -7.94 -0.78 6.16
C PHE A 12 -6.46 -0.53 6.51
N VAL A 13 -6.15 -0.05 7.73
CA VAL A 13 -4.77 -0.06 8.27
C VAL A 13 -4.75 -1.05 9.41
N HIS A 14 -3.98 -2.13 9.26
CA HIS A 14 -3.81 -3.06 10.37
C HIS A 14 -2.88 -2.44 11.43
N SER A 15 -3.04 -2.78 12.71
CA SER A 15 -2.19 -2.25 13.79
C SER A 15 -0.69 -2.58 13.62
N SER A 16 -0.37 -3.60 12.83
CA SER A 16 1.01 -3.95 12.44
C SER A 16 1.58 -3.10 11.31
N ASP A 17 0.78 -2.25 10.66
CA ASP A 17 1.17 -1.45 9.49
C ASP A 17 1.86 -0.16 9.91
N GLY A 18 2.98 -0.30 10.64
CA GLY A 18 3.84 0.82 11.00
C GLY A 18 4.84 1.21 9.88
N PRO A 19 5.63 2.28 10.12
CA PRO A 19 6.65 2.76 9.16
C PRO A 19 7.66 1.70 8.72
N ASN A 20 7.93 0.71 9.59
CA ASN A 20 8.87 -0.39 9.34
C ASN A 20 8.18 -1.70 8.94
N SER A 21 6.88 -1.66 8.63
CA SER A 21 6.09 -2.87 8.35
C SER A 21 6.40 -3.53 7.02
N VAL A 22 7.03 -2.79 6.09
CA VAL A 22 7.50 -3.31 4.80
C VAL A 22 9.03 -3.35 4.86
N SER A 23 9.59 -4.54 5.03
CA SER A 23 11.04 -4.77 4.97
C SER A 23 11.37 -5.60 3.73
N VAL A 24 12.07 -5.00 2.78
CA VAL A 24 12.46 -5.64 1.52
C VAL A 24 13.95 -5.95 1.56
N LYS A 25 14.30 -7.21 1.33
CA LYS A 25 15.69 -7.65 1.11
C LYS A 25 15.80 -8.32 -0.27
N PRO A 26 16.87 -8.04 -1.04
CA PRO A 26 17.97 -7.09 -0.77
C PRO A 26 17.52 -5.63 -0.83
N VAL A 27 18.31 -4.71 -0.25
CA VAL A 27 18.11 -3.26 -0.43
C VAL A 27 18.37 -2.90 -1.89
N LEU A 28 17.62 -1.93 -2.43
CA LEU A 28 17.80 -1.49 -3.81
C LEU A 28 19.22 -1.01 -4.05
N THR A 29 19.84 -1.54 -5.09
CA THR A 29 21.07 -1.08 -5.71
C THR A 29 20.80 -0.83 -7.19
N GLY A 30 21.69 -0.11 -7.88
CA GLY A 30 21.49 0.16 -9.31
C GLY A 30 21.35 -1.11 -10.16
N SER A 31 22.06 -2.19 -9.82
CA SER A 31 22.10 -3.43 -10.60
C SER A 31 21.02 -4.45 -10.22
N ASN A 32 20.37 -4.33 -9.07
CA ASN A 32 19.46 -5.37 -8.56
C ASN A 32 17.97 -5.05 -8.72
N TYR A 33 17.61 -4.01 -9.48
CA TYR A 33 16.25 -3.49 -9.61
C TYR A 33 15.20 -4.59 -9.83
N HIS A 34 15.45 -5.53 -10.74
CA HIS A 34 14.46 -6.57 -11.05
C HIS A 34 14.18 -7.52 -9.87
N THR A 35 15.21 -7.86 -9.09
CA THR A 35 15.07 -8.66 -7.88
C THR A 35 14.39 -7.85 -6.77
N TRP A 36 14.83 -6.60 -6.56
CA TRP A 36 14.25 -5.69 -5.58
C TRP A 36 12.77 -5.42 -5.86
N ALA A 37 12.39 -5.14 -7.12
CA ALA A 37 11.02 -4.83 -7.51
C ALA A 37 10.08 -6.04 -7.27
N ARG A 38 10.55 -7.27 -7.54
CA ARG A 38 9.79 -8.49 -7.20
C ARG A 38 9.60 -8.64 -5.69
N SER A 39 10.66 -8.43 -4.91
CA SER A 39 10.56 -8.52 -3.44
C SER A 39 9.65 -7.42 -2.87
N MET A 40 9.73 -6.19 -3.39
CA MET A 40 8.87 -5.06 -3.00
C MET A 40 7.40 -5.33 -3.35
N ARG A 41 7.12 -5.80 -4.57
CA ARG A 41 5.76 -6.20 -4.96
C ARG A 41 5.18 -7.22 -3.98
N ARG A 42 5.91 -8.29 -3.68
CA ARG A 42 5.45 -9.33 -2.73
C ARG A 42 5.20 -8.79 -1.32
N ALA A 43 6.09 -7.93 -0.83
CA ALA A 43 5.95 -7.36 0.51
C ALA A 43 4.72 -6.43 0.64
N LEU A 44 4.39 -5.69 -0.43
CA LEU A 44 3.20 -4.84 -0.48
C LEU A 44 1.92 -5.65 -0.73
N ASP A 45 1.98 -6.65 -1.60
CA ASP A 45 0.86 -7.53 -1.95
C ASP A 45 0.36 -8.31 -0.74
N GLY A 46 1.28 -8.84 0.09
CA GLY A 46 0.92 -9.50 1.36
C GLY A 46 0.22 -8.61 2.39
N LYS A 47 0.15 -7.29 2.13
CA LYS A 47 -0.53 -6.30 2.98
C LYS A 47 -1.68 -5.59 2.25
N MET A 48 -2.03 -6.05 1.04
CA MET A 48 -3.02 -5.42 0.15
C MET A 48 -2.71 -3.94 -0.13
N LYS A 49 -1.43 -3.59 -0.25
CA LYS A 49 -0.96 -2.21 -0.50
C LYS A 49 -0.37 -2.00 -1.89
N PHE A 50 -0.17 -3.06 -2.67
CA PHE A 50 0.47 -2.94 -3.97
C PHE A 50 -0.37 -2.13 -4.97
N GLU A 51 -1.70 -2.26 -4.89
CA GLU A 51 -2.65 -1.59 -5.79
C GLU A 51 -2.62 -0.05 -5.68
N PHE A 52 -2.20 0.48 -4.53
CA PHE A 52 -1.98 1.92 -4.32
C PHE A 52 -0.73 2.44 -5.04
N VAL A 53 0.24 1.57 -5.31
CA VAL A 53 1.54 1.93 -5.89
C VAL A 53 1.56 1.68 -7.39
N ASP A 54 0.90 0.62 -7.87
CA ASP A 54 0.84 0.30 -9.29
C ASP A 54 -0.23 1.09 -10.06
N GLY A 55 -1.10 1.80 -9.35
CA GLY A 55 -2.17 2.63 -9.92
C GLY A 55 -3.44 1.86 -10.27
N THR A 56 -3.54 0.57 -9.93
CA THR A 56 -4.78 -0.20 -10.02
C THR A 56 -5.86 0.42 -9.15
N PHE A 57 -5.46 0.92 -7.98
CA PHE A 57 -6.32 1.71 -7.11
C PHE A 57 -6.15 3.20 -7.43
N PRO A 58 -7.15 3.88 -8.01
CA PRO A 58 -7.00 5.25 -8.45
C PRO A 58 -6.77 6.19 -7.27
N VAL A 59 -5.94 7.21 -7.52
CA VAL A 59 -5.77 8.33 -6.59
C VAL A 59 -7.12 9.02 -6.42
N VAL A 60 -7.59 9.13 -5.17
CA VAL A 60 -8.81 9.90 -4.88
C VAL A 60 -8.44 11.37 -4.92
N THR A 61 -8.82 12.07 -5.99
CA THR A 61 -8.48 13.50 -6.18
C THR A 61 -9.57 14.45 -5.69
N ASP A 62 -10.81 13.97 -5.57
CA ASP A 62 -11.93 14.78 -5.09
C ASP A 62 -11.91 14.85 -3.56
N GLN A 63 -11.79 16.05 -3.01
CA GLN A 63 -11.77 16.29 -1.56
C GLN A 63 -13.13 16.05 -0.89
N PHE A 64 -14.21 16.03 -1.65
CA PHE A 64 -15.56 15.74 -1.16
C PHE A 64 -15.89 14.24 -1.19
N ASP A 65 -15.04 13.40 -1.79
CA ASP A 65 -15.20 11.95 -1.74
C ASP A 65 -15.03 11.48 -0.29
N PRO A 66 -15.98 10.71 0.27
CA PRO A 66 -15.87 10.15 1.61
C PRO A 66 -14.58 9.34 1.85
N SER A 67 -14.00 8.79 0.79
CA SER A 67 -12.79 7.98 0.78
C SER A 67 -11.51 8.83 0.69
N TYR A 68 -11.60 10.14 0.40
CA TYR A 68 -10.44 11.02 0.27
C TYR A 68 -9.57 11.01 1.52
N ARG A 69 -10.19 11.18 2.70
CA ARG A 69 -9.47 11.13 3.98
C ARG A 69 -8.85 9.76 4.28
N ALA A 70 -9.47 8.69 3.81
CA ALA A 70 -8.98 7.33 4.03
C ALA A 70 -7.81 6.98 3.10
N TRP A 71 -7.79 7.54 1.88
CA TRP A 71 -6.70 7.44 0.91
C TRP A 71 -5.46 8.22 1.37
N ASN A 72 -5.65 9.43 1.92
CA ASN A 72 -4.60 10.40 2.18
C ASN A 72 -3.89 10.29 3.55
N ARG A 73 -4.11 9.19 4.27
CA ARG A 73 -3.61 9.01 5.64
C ARG A 73 -2.21 8.40 5.70
#